data_AF-A0A5N7ZIA2-F1
#
_entry.id   AF-A0A5N7ZIA2-F1
#
_cell.length_a   1.000
_cell.length_b   1.000
_cell.length_c   1.000
_cell.angle_alpha   90.00
_cell.angle_beta   90.00
_cell.angle_gamma   90.00
#
_symmetry.space_group_name_H-M   'P 1'
#
loop_
_entity.id
_entity.type
_entity.pdbx_description
1 polymer ?
#
loop_
_entity_poly.entity_id
_entity_poly.type
_entity_poly.pdbx_seq_one_letter_code
_entity_poly.pdbx_strand_id
1 'polypeptide(L)' 'MKITVIGGGPGGLYFSILTKKALPHCQIDLYERNKADDSFGFGVVFSDETLSEFLTKDPKSY' A
#
# COMPACT_ATOMS: atom_id res chain seq x y z
N MET A 1 10.21 -15.63 1.36
CA MET A 1 9.33 -15.17 2.47
C MET A 1 7.90 -15.05 1.96
N LYS A 2 6.90 -15.45 2.76
CA LYS A 2 5.48 -15.30 2.44
C LYS A 2 4.84 -14.31 3.42
N ILE A 3 4.07 -13.37 2.91
CA ILE A 3 3.39 -12.34 3.70
C ILE A 3 1.90 -12.35 3.33
N THR A 4 1.05 -12.36 4.35
CA THR A 4 -0.40 -12.20 4.20
C THR A 4 -0.79 -10.82 4.69
N VAL A 5 -1.46 -10.05 3.83
CA VAL A 5 -1.96 -8.70 4.14
C VAL A 5 -3.48 -8.77 4.21
N ILE A 6 -4.04 -8.32 5.34
CA ILE A 6 -5.49 -8.26 5.56
C ILE A 6 -5.92 -6.80 5.45
N GLY A 7 -6.76 -6.50 4.45
CA GLY A 7 -7.22 -5.15 4.10
C GLY A 7 -6.54 -4.59 2.85
N GLY A 8 -7.35 -4.29 1.84
CA GLY A 8 -6.99 -3.65 0.57
C GLY A 8 -7.09 -2.12 0.59
N GLY A 9 -7.04 -1.51 1.78
CA GLY A 9 -6.95 -0.06 1.91
C GLY A 9 -5.58 0.50 1.54
N PRO A 10 -5.41 1.85 1.55
CA PRO A 10 -4.19 2.51 1.12
C PRO A 10 -2.92 1.99 1.82
N GLY A 11 -2.98 1.76 3.13
CA GLY A 11 -1.83 1.24 3.88
C GLY A 11 -1.42 -0.18 3.48
N GLY A 12 -2.38 -1.09 3.31
CA GLY A 12 -2.10 -2.49 2.93
C GLY A 12 -1.58 -2.60 1.49
N LEU A 13 -2.18 -1.84 0.57
CA LEU A 13 -1.71 -1.77 -0.81
C LEU A 13 -0.32 -1.14 -0.91
N TYR A 14 -0.09 -0.01 -0.24
CA TYR A 14 1.19 0.70 -0.31
C TYR A 14 2.32 -0.12 0.33
N PHE A 15 2.07 -0.77 1.47
CA PHE A 15 3.00 -1.74 2.06
C PHE A 15 3.37 -2.85 1.06
N SER A 16 2.36 -3.42 0.39
CA SER A 16 2.56 -4.52 -0.55
C SER A 16 3.44 -4.09 -1.74
N ILE A 17 3.21 -2.88 -2.27
CA ILE A 17 4.01 -2.30 -3.35
C ILE A 17 5.47 -2.10 -2.93
N LEU A 18 5.70 -1.41 -1.81
CA LEU A 18 7.05 -1.12 -1.33
C LEU A 18 7.81 -2.39 -0.97
N THR A 19 7.14 -3.35 -0.33
CA THR A 19 7.75 -4.63 0.03
C THR A 19 8.13 -5.43 -1.21
N LYS A 20 7.29 -5.44 -2.24
CA LYS A 20 7.61 -6.15 -3.49
C LYS A 20 8.76 -5.49 -4.24
N LYS A 21 8.91 -4.16 -4.17
CA LYS A 21 10.07 -3.44 -4.73
C LYS A 21 11.36 -3.75 -3.97
N ALA A 22 11.31 -3.72 -2.64
CA ALA A 22 12.48 -3.98 -1.80
C ALA A 22 12.90 -5.47 -1.82
N LEU A 23 11.93 -6.39 -1.87
CA LEU A 23 12.13 -7.83 -1.82
C LEU A 23 11.36 -8.52 -2.95
N PRO A 24 11.84 -8.49 -4.21
CA PRO A 24 11.11 -9.01 -5.38
C PRO A 24 10.70 -10.49 -5.26
N HIS A 25 11.47 -11.28 -4.50
CA HIS A 25 11.22 -12.72 -4.31
C HIS A 25 10.18 -13.04 -3.23
N CYS A 26 9.67 -12.07 -2.47
CA CYS A 26 8.62 -12.34 -1.49
C CYS A 26 7.28 -12.65 -2.20
N GLN A 27 6.52 -13.60 -1.67
CA GLN A 27 5.13 -13.81 -2.07
C GLN A 27 4.25 -12.99 -1.13
N ILE A 28 3.35 -12.17 -1.69
CA ILE A 28 2.42 -11.35 -0.94
C ILE A 28 1.02 -11.71 -1.40
N ASP A 29 0.20 -12.19 -0.48
CA ASP A 29 -1.22 -12.46 -0.71
C ASP A 29 -2.03 -11.41 0.06
N LEU A 30 -2.83 -10.61 -0.64
CA LEU A 30 -3.67 -9.57 -0.06
C LEU A 30 -5.14 -9.98 -0.12
N TYR A 31 -5.84 -9.82 1.00
CA TYR A 31 -7.25 -10.16 1.12
C TYR A 31 -8.05 -8.93 1.53
N GLU A 32 -9.03 -8.55 0.71
CA GLU A 32 -10.00 -7.50 1.02
C GLU A 32 -11.40 -8.13 1.10
N ARG A 33 -12.19 -7.68 2.09
CA ARG A 33 -13.55 -8.16 2.32
C ARG A 33 -14.52 -7.55 1.30
N ASN A 34 -14.35 -6.26 1.00
CA ASN A 34 -15.22 -5.49 0.12
C ASN A 34 -14.92 -5.81 -1.35
N LYS A 35 -15.88 -5.52 -2.23
CA LYS A 35 -15.64 -5.65 -3.68
C LYS A 35 -14.68 -4.55 -4.16
N ALA A 36 -14.07 -4.74 -5.33
CA ALA A 36 -13.11 -3.78 -5.88
C ALA A 36 -13.73 -2.39 -6.16
N ASP A 37 -15.04 -2.34 -6.42
CA ASP A 37 -15.83 -1.12 -6.65
C ASP A 37 -16.41 -0.51 -5.36
N ASP A 38 -16.35 -1.24 -4.24
CA ASP A 38 -16.82 -0.78 -2.94
C ASP A 38 -15.74 0.07 -2.24
N SER A 39 -15.76 1.38 -2.52
CA SER A 39 -14.86 2.34 -1.89
C SER A 39 -15.38 2.79 -0.52
N PHE A 40 -14.73 2.32 0.54
CA PHE A 40 -14.96 2.80 1.91
C PHE A 40 -13.71 3.48 2.45
N GLY A 41 -13.88 4.67 3.03
CA GLY A 41 -12.77 5.40 3.64
C GLY A 41 -13.13 6.84 3.96
N PHE A 42 -12.16 7.54 4.54
CA PHE A 42 -12.21 8.98 4.78
C PHE A 42 -10.88 9.59 4.33
N GLY A 43 -10.91 10.86 3.94
CA GLY A 43 -9.70 11.58 3.58
C GLY A 43 -8.79 11.74 4.80
N VAL A 44 -7.48 11.58 4.59
CA VAL A 44 -6.44 11.90 5.56
C VAL A 44 -5.49 12.92 4.93
N VAL A 45 -4.86 13.75 5.76
CA VAL A 45 -3.88 14.74 5.32
C VAL A 45 -2.54 14.38 5.94
N PHE A 46 -1.49 14.41 5.13
CA PHE A 46 -0.11 14.15 5.55
C PHE A 46 0.67 15.47 5.64
N SER A 47 1.69 15.50 6.48
CA SER A 47 2.67 16.59 6.48
C SER A 47 3.50 16.57 5.19
N ASP A 48 4.07 17.73 4.83
CA ASP A 48 4.98 17.83 3.68
C ASP A 48 6.15 16.85 3.79
N GLU A 49 6.67 16.63 5.00
CA GLU A 49 7.73 15.66 5.27
C GLU A 49 7.29 14.23 4.95
N THR A 50 6.10 13.83 5.42
CA THR A 50 5.56 12.48 5.15
C THR A 50 5.29 12.28 3.66
N LEU A 51 4.76 13.31 3.00
CA LEU A 51 4.46 13.30 1.57
C LEU A 51 5.74 13.16 0.74
N SER A 52 6.80 13.86 1.15
CA SER A 52 8.13 13.77 0.52
C SER A 52 8.73 12.37 0.64
N GLU A 53 8.54 11.69 1.77
CA GLU A 53 8.95 10.28 1.90
C GLU A 53 8.18 9.37 0.94
N PHE A 54 6.87 9.54 0.77
CA PHE A 54 6.13 8.74 -0.21
C PHE A 54 6.64 8.96 -1.63
N LEU A 55 6.86 10.22 -2.02
CA LEU A 55 7.42 10.59 -3.33
C LEU A 55 8.79 9.97 -3.59
N THR A 56 9.66 9.91 -2.59
CA THR A 56 11.01 9.34 -2.77
C THR A 56 11.01 7.82 -2.84
N LYS A 57 10.11 7.15 -2.11
CA LYS A 57 10.02 5.67 -2.10
C LYS A 57 9.23 5.10 -3.27
N ASP A 58 8.21 5.84 -3.73
CA ASP A 58 7.37 5.42 -4.84
C ASP A 58 6.90 6.58 -5.73
N PRO A 59 7.80 7.10 -6.59
CA PRO A 59 7.46 8.19 -7.50
C PRO A 59 6.48 7.79 -8.63
N LYS A 60 6.14 6.51 -8.79
CA LYS A 60 5.20 6.05 -9.85
C LYS A 60 3.76 5.91 -9.36
N SER A 61 3.57 5.58 -8.08
CA SER A 61 2.24 5.40 -7.50
C SER A 61 1.73 6.67 -6.80
N TYR A 62 2.58 7.69 -6.67
CA TYR A 62 2.20 9.05 -6.30
C TYR A 62 1.62 9.79 -7.51
#